data_AF-A0A7Y2W5V3-F1
#
_entry.id   AF-A0A7Y2W5V3-F1
#
_cell.length_a   1.000
_cell.length_b   1.000
_cell.length_c   1.000
_cell.angle_alpha   90.00
_cell.angle_beta   90.00
_cell.angle_gamma   90.00
#
_symmetry.space_group_name_H-M   'P 1'
#
loop_
_entity.id
_entity.type
_entity.pdbx_description
1 polymer ?
#
loop_
_entity_poly.entity_id
_entity_poly.type
_entity_poly.pdbx_seq_one_letter_code
_entity_poly.pdbx_strand_id
1 'polypeptide(L)'
;MDQRDILQLIFGRVDALNGYWNLYIAVTLGVSGIMATGKPFTKQQATKILITLAFAVFAISNWSAISGTNEQRQELIKLVADPYAVVARLTEPPSYWLLTLYHVTLDLLVIGGLWLVPWPGD
;
A
#
# COMPACT_ATOMS: atom_id res chain seq x y z
N MET A 1 6.52 25.68 -15.54
CA MET A 1 6.69 24.24 -15.77
C MET A 1 6.19 23.95 -17.16
N ASP A 2 6.96 23.17 -17.93
CA ASP A 2 6.53 22.73 -19.26
C ASP A 2 5.47 21.61 -19.11
N GLN A 3 4.60 21.46 -20.11
CA GLN A 3 3.54 20.46 -20.15
C GLN A 3 4.11 19.03 -19.98
N ARG A 4 5.27 18.79 -20.57
CA ARG A 4 6.01 17.53 -20.43
C ARG A 4 6.42 17.27 -18.98
N ASP A 5 6.79 18.29 -18.22
CA ASP A 5 7.18 18.15 -16.81
C ASP A 5 5.99 17.71 -15.94
N ILE A 6 4.79 18.27 -16.20
CA ILE A 6 3.58 17.93 -15.45
C ILE A 6 3.14 16.49 -15.75
N LEU A 7 3.17 16.08 -17.02
CA LEU A 7 2.87 14.70 -17.40
C LEU A 7 3.88 13.72 -16.80
N GLN A 8 5.18 14.05 -16.81
CA GLN A 8 6.21 13.24 -16.16
C GLN A 8 5.99 13.14 -14.65
N LEU A 9 5.54 14.19 -13.98
CA LEU A 9 5.21 14.15 -12.56
C LEU A 9 3.98 13.31 -12.25
N ILE A 10 2.94 13.36 -13.10
CA ILE A 10 1.75 12.52 -12.94
C ILE A 10 2.11 11.04 -13.10
N PHE A 11 2.86 10.68 -14.15
CA PHE A 11 3.21 9.29 -14.43
C PHE A 11 4.33 8.75 -13.53
N GLY A 12 5.38 9.51 -13.25
CA GLY A 12 6.47 9.08 -12.36
C GLY A 12 6.02 8.81 -10.92
N ARG A 13 4.93 9.44 -10.48
CA ARG A 13 4.29 9.15 -9.19
C ARG A 13 3.54 7.83 -9.17
N VAL A 14 3.04 7.36 -10.30
CA VAL A 14 2.44 6.02 -10.43
C VAL A 14 3.51 4.94 -10.26
N ASP A 15 4.71 5.16 -10.80
CA ASP A 15 5.83 4.22 -10.62
C ASP A 15 6.29 4.14 -9.15
N ALA A 16 6.34 5.27 -8.45
CA ALA A 16 6.64 5.29 -7.02
C ALA A 16 5.57 4.55 -6.19
N LEU A 17 4.28 4.78 -6.49
CA LEU A 17 3.17 4.04 -5.87
C LEU A 17 3.29 2.52 -6.11
N ASN A 18 3.61 2.11 -7.34
CA ASN A 18 3.84 0.71 -7.68
C ASN A 18 5.04 0.12 -6.92
N GLY A 19 6.11 0.89 -6.73
CA GLY A 19 7.26 0.48 -5.93
C GLY A 19 6.88 0.19 -4.48
N TYR A 20 6.17 1.11 -3.83
CA TYR A 20 5.69 0.93 -2.46
C TYR A 20 4.70 -0.23 -2.33
N TRP A 21 3.81 -0.38 -3.31
CA TRP A 21 2.87 -1.50 -3.39
C TRP A 21 3.59 -2.86 -3.55
N ASN A 22 4.58 -2.96 -4.43
CA ASN A 22 5.35 -4.18 -4.62
C ASN A 22 6.14 -4.54 -3.35
N LEU A 23 6.70 -3.55 -2.66
CA LEU A 23 7.34 -3.76 -1.37
C LEU A 23 6.33 -4.29 -0.33
N TYR A 24 5.10 -3.78 -0.33
CA TYR A 24 4.01 -4.28 0.53
C TYR A 24 3.70 -5.74 0.28
N ILE A 25 3.53 -6.13 -0.98
CA ILE A 25 3.28 -7.52 -1.35
C ILE A 25 4.47 -8.40 -0.95
N ALA A 26 5.70 -7.98 -1.23
CA ALA A 26 6.89 -8.76 -0.93
C ALA A 26 7.05 -9.00 0.58
N VAL A 27 6.85 -7.98 1.42
CA VAL A 27 6.90 -8.10 2.89
C VAL A 27 5.77 -9.00 3.37
N THR A 28 4.55 -8.79 2.88
CA THR A 28 3.37 -9.59 3.27
C THR A 28 3.56 -11.07 2.92
N LEU A 29 4.05 -11.38 1.72
CA LEU A 29 4.35 -12.75 1.30
C LEU A 29 5.54 -13.34 2.06
N GLY A 30 6.57 -12.55 2.34
CA GLY A 30 7.72 -12.99 3.14
C GLY A 30 7.31 -13.38 4.55
N VAL A 31 6.52 -12.53 5.21
CA VAL A 31 5.94 -12.81 6.53
C VAL A 31 5.05 -14.05 6.45
N SER A 32 4.09 -14.08 5.54
CA SER A 32 3.16 -15.21 5.40
C SER A 32 3.91 -16.52 5.10
N GLY A 33 4.95 -16.46 4.26
CA GLY A 33 5.76 -17.62 3.87
C GLY A 33 6.64 -18.14 5.00
N ILE A 34 7.32 -17.27 5.75
CA ILE A 34 8.08 -17.66 6.96
C ILE A 34 7.13 -18.31 7.97
N MET A 35 5.96 -17.71 8.15
CA MET A 35 4.95 -18.18 9.09
C MET A 35 4.36 -19.54 8.66
N ALA A 36 4.12 -19.76 7.36
CA ALA A 36 3.62 -21.03 6.81
C ALA A 36 4.55 -22.23 7.02
N THR A 37 5.82 -22.00 7.42
CA THR A 37 6.77 -23.10 7.71
C THR A 37 6.42 -23.94 8.93
N GLY A 38 5.55 -23.47 9.83
CA GLY A 38 5.07 -24.21 11.00
C GLY A 38 6.15 -24.54 12.06
N LYS A 39 7.31 -23.89 11.98
CA LYS A 39 8.43 -24.09 12.92
C LYS A 39 8.05 -23.64 14.35
N PRO A 40 8.63 -24.22 15.42
CA PRO A 40 8.27 -23.87 16.80
C PRO A 40 8.32 -22.38 17.13
N PHE A 41 9.26 -21.61 16.58
CA PHE A 41 9.33 -20.16 16.79
C PHE A 41 8.15 -19.40 16.16
N THR A 42 7.56 -19.90 15.06
CA THR A 42 6.35 -19.32 14.43
C THR A 42 5.09 -19.53 15.28
N LYS A 43 5.15 -20.44 16.27
CA LYS A 43 4.04 -20.73 17.20
C LYS A 43 4.04 -19.79 18.41
N GLN A 44 5.11 -19.04 18.65
CA GLN A 44 5.22 -18.16 19.82
C GLN A 44 4.34 -16.92 19.63
N GLN A 45 3.43 -16.69 20.59
CA GLN A 45 2.57 -15.50 20.59
C GLN A 45 3.39 -14.20 20.57
N ALA A 46 4.55 -14.19 21.26
CA ALA A 46 5.49 -13.06 21.22
C ALA A 46 5.96 -12.75 19.79
N THR A 47 6.26 -13.77 18.99
CA THR A 47 6.65 -13.60 17.57
C THR A 47 5.51 -13.05 16.73
N LYS A 48 4.27 -13.53 16.93
CA LYS A 48 3.09 -12.97 16.24
C LYS A 48 2.86 -11.49 16.58
N ILE A 49 2.97 -11.13 17.86
CA ILE A 49 2.87 -9.73 18.32
C ILE A 49 3.96 -8.89 17.66
N LEU A 50 5.22 -9.34 17.70
CA LEU A 50 6.34 -8.62 17.11
C LEU A 50 6.14 -8.38 15.60
N ILE A 51 5.71 -9.41 14.87
CA ILE A 51 5.42 -9.31 13.43
C ILE A 51 4.24 -8.38 13.17
N THR A 52 3.18 -8.44 14.00
CA THR A 52 2.03 -7.52 13.88
C THR A 52 2.47 -6.06 14.05
N LEU A 53 3.31 -5.77 15.05
CA LEU A 53 3.83 -4.42 15.28
C LEU A 53 4.73 -3.95 14.14
N ALA A 54 5.62 -4.82 13.66
CA ALA A 54 6.49 -4.52 12.52
C ALA A 54 5.66 -4.25 11.25
N PHE A 55 4.63 -5.06 10.99
CA PHE A 55 3.70 -4.86 9.90
C PHE A 55 2.91 -3.55 10.05
N ALA A 56 2.41 -3.23 11.24
CA ALA A 56 1.67 -1.99 11.49
C ALA A 56 2.52 -0.74 11.21
N VAL A 57 3.78 -0.72 11.67
CA VAL A 57 4.73 0.37 11.36
C VAL A 57 4.94 0.50 9.86
N PHE A 58 5.13 -0.63 9.18
CA PHE A 58 5.28 -0.67 7.73
C PHE A 58 4.02 -0.16 7.01
N ALA A 59 2.84 -0.64 7.39
CA ALA A 59 1.55 -0.25 6.83
C ALA A 59 1.29 1.24 6.97
N ILE A 60 1.57 1.83 8.14
CA ILE A 60 1.46 3.28 8.37
C ILE A 60 2.41 4.08 7.47
N SER A 61 3.67 3.64 7.37
CA SER A 61 4.67 4.29 6.50
C SER A 61 4.26 4.21 5.03
N ASN A 62 3.81 3.04 4.58
CA ASN A 62 3.31 2.79 3.25
C ASN A 62 2.06 3.64 2.94
N TRP A 63 1.12 3.73 3.89
CA TRP A 63 -0.06 4.58 3.78
C TRP A 63 0.34 6.05 3.59
N SER A 64 1.22 6.57 4.43
CA SER A 64 1.69 7.97 4.34
C SER A 64 2.26 8.30 2.96
N ALA A 65 3.09 7.40 2.40
CA ALA A 65 3.64 7.58 1.06
C ALA A 65 2.57 7.53 -0.04
N ILE A 66 1.63 6.58 0.07
CA ILE A 66 0.54 6.41 -0.89
C ILE A 66 -0.43 7.60 -0.85
N SER A 67 -0.91 7.97 0.33
CA SER A 67 -1.87 9.05 0.51
C SER A 67 -1.29 10.41 0.14
N GLY A 68 -0.03 10.67 0.52
CA GLY A 68 0.66 11.90 0.15
C GLY A 68 0.87 12.02 -1.36
N THR A 69 1.14 10.90 -2.04
CA THR A 69 1.23 10.87 -3.51
C THR A 69 -0.14 11.08 -4.16
N ASN A 70 -1.20 10.52 -3.59
CA ASN A 70 -2.57 10.69 -4.07
C ASN A 70 -3.03 12.15 -3.96
N GLU A 71 -2.76 12.81 -2.83
CA GLU A 71 -3.06 14.22 -2.61
C GLU A 71 -2.34 15.11 -3.64
N GLN A 72 -1.03 14.87 -3.85
CA GLN A 72 -0.26 15.59 -4.86
C GLN A 72 -0.83 15.40 -6.28
N ARG A 73 -1.33 14.19 -6.60
CA ARG A 73 -2.00 13.93 -7.89
C ARG A 73 -3.35 14.65 -8.01
N GLN A 74 -4.11 14.74 -6.92
CA GLN A 74 -5.39 15.48 -6.93
C GLN A 74 -5.16 16.95 -7.26
N GLU A 75 -4.11 17.56 -6.72
CA GLU A 75 -3.76 18.95 -7.06
C GLU A 75 -3.21 19.10 -8.49
N LEU A 76 -2.35 18.18 -8.93
CA LEU A 76 -1.79 18.23 -10.30
C LEU A 76 -2.87 18.10 -11.37
N ILE A 77 -3.93 17.32 -11.15
CA ILE A 77 -5.00 17.14 -12.14
C ILE A 77 -5.80 18.42 -12.37
N LYS A 78 -6.00 19.23 -11.33
CA LYS A 78 -6.64 20.55 -11.47
C LYS A 78 -5.86 21.46 -12.42
N LEU A 79 -4.54 21.30 -12.49
CA LEU A 79 -3.67 22.08 -13.37
C LEU A 79 -3.65 21.61 -14.84
N VAL A 80 -4.10 20.38 -15.12
CA VAL A 80 -4.12 19.82 -16.50
C VAL A 80 -5.53 19.63 -17.06
N ALA A 81 -6.58 19.83 -16.24
CA ALA A 81 -7.97 19.68 -16.64
C ALA A 81 -8.36 20.56 -17.86
N ASP A 82 -7.74 21.73 -17.98
CA ASP A 82 -7.83 22.59 -19.16
C ASP A 82 -6.39 22.94 -19.58
N PRO A 83 -5.90 22.55 -20.78
CA PRO A 83 -6.61 22.07 -21.97
C PRO A 83 -6.70 20.54 -22.16
N TYR A 84 -6.26 19.71 -21.19
CA TYR A 84 -6.15 18.26 -21.34
C TYR A 84 -7.23 17.47 -20.59
N ALA A 85 -8.50 17.88 -20.71
CA ALA A 85 -9.63 17.27 -20.02
C ALA A 85 -9.69 15.73 -20.14
N VAL A 86 -9.35 15.19 -21.31
CA VAL A 86 -9.32 13.73 -21.53
C VAL A 86 -8.24 13.05 -20.70
N VAL A 87 -7.03 13.62 -20.64
CA VAL A 87 -5.91 13.08 -19.84
C VAL A 87 -6.25 13.20 -18.36
N ALA A 88 -6.75 14.35 -17.92
CA ALA A 88 -7.20 14.59 -16.55
C ALA A 88 -8.22 13.55 -16.09
N ARG A 89 -9.24 13.27 -16.91
CA ARG A 89 -10.25 12.24 -16.62
C ARG A 89 -9.67 10.82 -16.56
N LEU A 90 -8.77 10.47 -17.49
CA LEU A 90 -8.19 9.12 -17.55
C LEU A 90 -7.17 8.85 -16.44
N THR A 91 -6.60 9.90 -15.84
CA THR A 91 -5.57 9.80 -14.81
C THR A 91 -6.06 10.18 -13.42
N GLU A 92 -7.38 10.40 -13.28
CA GLU A 92 -8.03 10.81 -12.04
C GLU A 92 -7.64 9.87 -10.88
N PRO A 93 -7.05 10.40 -9.80
CA PRO A 93 -6.69 9.58 -8.66
C PRO A 93 -7.96 9.09 -7.96
N PRO A 94 -7.91 7.93 -7.28
CA PRO A 94 -9.01 7.49 -6.45
C PRO A 94 -9.33 8.53 -5.37
N SER A 95 -10.60 8.57 -4.96
CA SER A 95 -10.99 9.34 -3.78
C SER A 95 -10.21 8.86 -2.55
N TYR A 96 -9.88 9.79 -1.66
CA TYR A 96 -9.16 9.48 -0.43
C TYR A 96 -9.85 8.35 0.36
N TRP A 97 -11.18 8.42 0.48
CA TRP A 97 -11.97 7.42 1.17
C TRP A 97 -11.85 6.02 0.56
N LEU A 98 -11.97 5.90 -0.76
CA LEU A 98 -11.84 4.61 -1.44
C LEU A 98 -10.43 4.03 -1.24
N LEU A 99 -9.42 4.89 -1.34
CA LEU A 99 -8.02 4.51 -1.14
C LEU A 99 -7.77 4.02 0.31
N THR A 100 -8.31 4.74 1.31
CA THR A 100 -8.23 4.34 2.72
C THR A 100 -8.95 3.02 2.97
N LEU A 101 -10.17 2.87 2.48
CA LEU A 101 -10.96 1.65 2.66
C LEU A 101 -10.21 0.44 2.11
N TYR A 102 -9.66 0.56 0.89
CA TYR A 102 -8.92 -0.52 0.25
C TYR A 102 -7.68 -0.90 1.05
N HIS A 103 -6.89 0.10 1.45
CA HIS A 103 -5.64 -0.10 2.19
C HIS A 103 -5.90 -0.73 3.57
N VAL A 104 -6.79 -0.15 4.36
CA VAL A 104 -7.15 -0.66 5.70
C VAL A 104 -7.74 -2.07 5.62
N THR A 105 -8.59 -2.37 4.62
CA THR A 105 -9.16 -3.71 4.46
C THR A 105 -8.06 -4.76 4.25
N LEU A 106 -7.07 -4.46 3.40
CA LEU A 106 -5.96 -5.38 3.15
C LEU A 106 -5.08 -5.56 4.39
N ASP A 107 -4.79 -4.49 5.11
CA ASP A 107 -4.02 -4.56 6.36
C ASP A 107 -4.72 -5.42 7.41
N LEU A 108 -6.04 -5.27 7.54
CA LEU A 108 -6.86 -6.10 8.42
C LEU A 108 -6.87 -7.57 7.97
N LEU A 109 -6.83 -7.85 6.66
CA LEU A 109 -6.72 -9.22 6.15
C LEU A 109 -5.34 -9.83 6.46
N VAL A 110 -4.25 -9.06 6.36
CA VAL A 110 -2.91 -9.55 6.71
C VAL A 110 -2.81 -9.84 8.20
N ILE A 111 -3.25 -8.90 9.05
CA ILE A 111 -3.30 -9.10 10.50
C ILE A 111 -4.23 -10.28 10.82
N GLY A 112 -5.43 -10.31 10.25
CA GLY A 112 -6.38 -11.39 10.41
C GLY A 112 -5.78 -12.74 10.05
N GLY A 113 -5.08 -12.85 8.91
CA GLY A 113 -4.37 -14.08 8.50
C GLY A 113 -3.31 -14.51 9.50
N LEU A 114 -2.54 -13.57 10.06
CA LEU A 114 -1.52 -13.86 11.07
C LEU A 114 -2.11 -14.38 12.40
N TRP A 115 -3.37 -14.10 12.69
CA TRP A 115 -4.01 -14.54 13.93
C TRP A 115 -5.01 -15.69 13.74
N LEU A 116 -5.64 -15.81 12.57
CA LEU A 116 -6.70 -16.78 12.28
C LEU A 116 -6.21 -18.06 11.60
N VAL A 117 -5.05 -18.06 10.95
CA VAL A 117 -4.51 -19.30 10.37
C VAL A 117 -4.12 -20.22 11.54
N PRO A 118 -4.74 -21.40 11.70
CA PRO A 118 -4.33 -22.37 12.70
C PRO A 118 -2.96 -22.90 12.31
N TRP A 119 -2.02 -22.84 13.25
CA TRP A 119 -0.62 -23.15 12.96
C TRP A 119 -0.43 -24.65 13.06
N PRO A 120 0.43 -25.29 12.23
CA PRO A 120 0.67 -26.72 12.33
C PRO A 120 1.11 -27.09 13.75
N GLY A 121 0.23 -27.73 14.53
CA GLY A 121 0.45 -28.11 15.92
C GLY A 121 -0.48 -27.48 16.96
N ASP A 122 -1.48 -26.68 16.55
CA ASP A 122 -2.73 -26.52 17.31
C ASP A 122 -3.69 -27.70 17.01
#